data_AF-A0A6L5QS68-F1
#
_entry.id   AF-A0A6L5QS68-F1
#
_cell.length_a   1.000
_cell.length_b   1.000
_cell.length_c   1.000
_cell.angle_alpha   90.00
_cell.angle_beta   90.00
_cell.angle_gamma   90.00
#
_symmetry.space_group_name_H-M   'P 1'
#
loop_
_entity.id
_entity.type
_entity.pdbx_description
1 polymer ?
#
loop_
_entity_poly.entity_id
_entity_poly.type
_entity_poly.pdbx_seq_one_letter_code
_entity_poly.pdbx_strand_id
1 'polypeptide(L)'
;MNIKFSMLSMALASSFAISAVATERQSLELEERMVFNKIGAVERAVALPRFEPGIRDFEPEDIDTFRQKPFQNKSVSFSFPVANKMAMDFSEKQAHSQSRQYRMEVTGKQLRQGIKLNTTAPGALVRISGFNNNNAIEPQNLSLVVSDQKFAKGTAFDTLVDSRMMTKTGVGFQRGTTGFKISEQVGKGAFKLQTQQQVADGDRYLVNVFEKNSDLELHLTANKSNYLKGHSMNIKSALWFDGKKLPFNALQSRLISPTGEKFKVLANKSGQMQLPLNMNASRVPGALWTLETEAEAMVDGQMVKRIAKVAFSFADKTANLSKMQPLVTVRGDNLSTAIPVNVKRLGRYEVRGVLYGTNSYGKLVPVMVTHAASDLTPGMGVINMQFDQKILSATGLKAPFAIRNIQLRDQKQMALLEAK
;
A
#
# COMPACT_ATOMS: atom_id res chain seq x y z
N MET A 1 43.29 31.91 9.28
CA MET A 1 42.41 32.67 8.37
C MET A 1 41.52 31.67 7.64
N ASN A 2 40.20 31.90 7.73
CA ASN A 2 39.10 31.28 6.99
C ASN A 2 38.66 29.83 7.29
N ILE A 3 37.75 29.80 8.27
CA ILE A 3 36.54 28.98 8.35
C ILE A 3 35.65 29.25 7.13
N LYS A 4 35.20 28.20 6.43
CA LYS A 4 33.88 28.03 5.77
C LYS A 4 34.00 26.92 4.71
N PHE A 5 33.59 25.70 5.04
CA PHE A 5 32.99 24.73 4.10
C PHE A 5 32.51 23.50 4.91
N SER A 6 31.49 23.69 5.73
CA SER A 6 30.72 22.59 6.33
C SER A 6 29.30 23.09 6.58
N MET A 7 28.47 23.04 5.53
CA MET A 7 27.01 23.18 5.65
C MET A 7 26.25 22.75 4.38
N LEU A 8 26.90 22.24 3.33
CA LEU A 8 26.22 21.91 2.06
C LEU A 8 26.07 20.41 1.75
N SER A 9 26.53 19.50 2.63
CA SER A 9 26.33 18.05 2.42
C SER A 9 25.18 17.44 3.23
N MET A 10 24.40 18.25 3.96
CA MET A 10 23.27 17.80 4.78
C MET A 10 21.90 18.09 4.14
N ALA A 11 21.87 18.79 2.99
CA ALA A 11 20.62 19.22 2.35
C ALA A 11 20.12 18.32 1.20
N LEU A 12 20.89 17.31 0.75
CA LEU A 12 20.49 16.45 -0.39
C LEU A 12 20.13 15.00 -0.03
N ALA A 13 20.32 14.58 1.23
CA ALA A 13 19.80 13.30 1.72
C ALA A 13 18.29 13.36 2.08
N SER A 14 17.72 14.56 2.13
CA SER A 14 16.36 14.83 2.60
C SER A 14 15.29 14.73 1.50
N SER A 15 15.65 14.75 0.23
CA SER A 15 14.67 14.87 -0.88
C SER A 15 14.20 13.53 -1.48
N PHE A 16 14.87 12.40 -1.20
CA PHE A 16 14.50 11.10 -1.79
C PHE A 16 13.65 10.20 -0.87
N ALA A 17 13.51 10.54 0.41
CA ALA A 17 12.54 9.92 1.32
C ALA A 17 11.10 10.45 1.12
N ILE A 18 10.93 11.54 0.36
CA ILE A 18 9.66 12.26 0.21
C ILE A 18 8.72 11.55 -0.79
N SER A 19 9.25 10.82 -1.78
CA SER A 19 8.41 10.38 -2.92
C SER A 19 7.64 9.07 -2.72
N ALA A 20 8.00 8.23 -1.74
CA ALA A 20 7.25 7.01 -1.41
C ALA A 20 6.29 7.19 -0.21
N VAL A 21 6.59 8.15 0.68
CA VAL A 21 5.69 8.62 1.76
C VAL A 21 4.56 9.49 1.17
N ALA A 22 4.77 10.09 0.00
CA ALA A 22 3.78 10.93 -0.69
C ALA A 22 2.56 10.16 -1.22
N THR A 23 2.67 8.89 -1.62
CA THR A 23 1.58 8.22 -2.34
C THR A 23 0.43 7.76 -1.42
N GLU A 24 0.74 7.38 -0.18
CA GLU A 24 -0.27 6.98 0.83
C GLU A 24 -0.78 8.19 1.63
N ARG A 25 0.06 9.23 1.82
CA ARG A 25 -0.40 10.55 2.28
C ARG A 25 -1.35 11.18 1.26
N GLN A 26 -1.05 11.11 -0.04
CA GLN A 26 -1.90 11.67 -1.08
C GLN A 26 -3.22 10.94 -1.23
N SER A 27 -3.29 9.60 -1.12
CA SER A 27 -4.56 8.88 -1.25
C SER A 27 -5.53 9.22 -0.11
N LEU A 28 -5.04 9.31 1.13
CA LEU A 28 -5.86 9.71 2.28
C LEU A 28 -6.14 11.23 2.30
N GLU A 29 -5.21 12.09 1.87
CA GLU A 29 -5.44 13.54 1.71
C GLU A 29 -6.39 13.87 0.55
N LEU A 30 -6.41 13.08 -0.54
CA LEU A 30 -7.36 13.23 -1.66
C LEU A 30 -8.77 12.78 -1.25
N GLU A 31 -8.89 11.67 -0.50
CA GLU A 31 -10.17 11.25 0.09
C GLU A 31 -10.68 12.25 1.14
N GLU A 32 -9.80 12.77 2.01
CA GLU A 32 -10.11 13.81 3.01
C GLU A 32 -10.51 15.14 2.34
N ARG A 33 -9.77 15.60 1.31
CA ARG A 33 -10.15 16.80 0.54
C ARG A 33 -11.48 16.62 -0.18
N MET A 34 -11.81 15.44 -0.70
CA MET A 34 -13.08 15.20 -1.39
C MET A 34 -14.28 15.14 -0.44
N VAL A 35 -14.12 14.58 0.77
CA VAL A 35 -15.21 14.50 1.77
C VAL A 35 -15.44 15.85 2.45
N PHE A 36 -14.40 16.59 2.82
CA PHE A 36 -14.54 17.81 3.62
C PHE A 36 -14.70 19.11 2.80
N ASN A 37 -14.15 19.24 1.58
CA ASN A 37 -14.42 20.43 0.74
C ASN A 37 -15.84 20.47 0.16
N LYS A 38 -16.48 19.32 -0.08
CA LYS A 38 -17.87 19.28 -0.58
C LYS A 38 -18.90 19.76 0.46
N ILE A 39 -18.55 19.76 1.75
CA ILE A 39 -19.44 20.14 2.85
C ILE A 39 -19.36 21.66 3.15
N GLY A 40 -18.24 22.31 2.81
CA GLY A 40 -18.04 23.76 2.98
C GLY A 40 -18.56 24.65 1.85
N ALA A 41 -19.10 24.08 0.77
CA ALA A 41 -19.56 24.82 -0.41
C ALA A 41 -21.09 24.70 -0.60
N VAL A 42 -21.85 25.16 0.38
CA VAL A 42 -23.28 25.47 0.21
C VAL A 42 -23.48 26.97 0.42
N GLU A 43 -22.87 27.78 -0.44
CA GLU A 43 -23.35 29.12 -0.80
C GLU A 43 -22.45 29.72 -1.88
N ARG A 44 -22.94 29.64 -3.13
CA ARG A 44 -22.71 30.50 -4.30
C ARG A 44 -22.76 29.65 -5.56
N ALA A 45 -23.93 29.68 -6.19
CA ALA A 45 -24.16 29.12 -7.50
C ALA A 45 -23.33 29.88 -8.54
N VAL A 46 -22.49 29.14 -9.27
CA VAL A 46 -22.07 29.48 -10.63
C VAL A 46 -22.25 28.20 -11.45
N ALA A 47 -23.06 28.27 -12.49
CA ALA A 47 -23.38 27.15 -13.35
C ALA A 47 -22.12 26.63 -14.06
N LEU A 48 -21.75 25.38 -13.78
CA LEU A 48 -20.75 24.62 -14.54
C LEU A 48 -21.46 23.60 -15.43
N PRO A 49 -20.88 23.27 -16.60
CA PRO A 49 -21.54 22.44 -17.62
C PRO A 49 -21.83 21.03 -17.08
N ARG A 50 -22.99 20.48 -17.49
CA ARG A 50 -23.39 19.10 -17.19
C ARG A 50 -22.35 18.14 -17.75
N PHE A 51 -21.55 17.54 -16.88
CA PHE A 51 -20.90 16.26 -17.15
C PHE A 51 -21.92 15.16 -16.87
N GLU A 52 -22.33 14.43 -17.91
CA GLU A 52 -23.05 13.17 -17.73
C GLU A 52 -22.12 12.17 -17.04
N PRO A 53 -22.46 11.65 -15.84
CA PRO A 53 -21.69 10.59 -15.23
C PRO A 53 -22.09 9.26 -15.89
N GLY A 54 -21.44 8.95 -17.01
CA GLY A 54 -21.42 7.61 -17.57
C GLY A 54 -20.45 6.71 -16.79
N ILE A 55 -20.71 6.48 -15.50
CA ILE A 55 -20.15 5.33 -14.78
C ILE A 55 -21.28 4.32 -14.69
N ARG A 56 -21.27 3.35 -15.61
CA ARG A 56 -22.07 2.15 -15.43
C ARG A 56 -21.56 1.43 -14.20
N ASP A 57 -22.48 1.05 -13.33
CA ASP A 57 -22.23 0.10 -12.27
C ASP A 57 -21.61 -1.16 -12.87
N PHE A 58 -20.42 -1.54 -12.40
CA PHE A 58 -19.89 -2.88 -12.64
C PHE A 58 -20.73 -3.84 -11.78
N GLU A 59 -21.72 -4.46 -12.42
CA GLU A 59 -22.45 -5.60 -11.89
C GLU A 59 -21.45 -6.71 -11.47
N PRO A 60 -21.73 -7.49 -10.41
CA PRO A 60 -20.86 -8.59 -9.98
C PRO A 60 -20.57 -9.65 -11.05
N GLU A 61 -21.33 -9.66 -12.15
CA GLU A 61 -21.10 -10.51 -13.32
C GLU A 61 -19.83 -10.16 -14.11
N ASP A 62 -19.26 -8.96 -13.94
CA ASP A 62 -18.05 -8.53 -14.67
C ASP A 62 -16.73 -9.06 -14.07
N ILE A 63 -16.76 -9.71 -12.90
CA ILE A 63 -15.56 -10.32 -12.30
C ILE A 63 -15.27 -11.70 -12.91
N ASP A 64 -16.30 -12.42 -13.38
CA ASP A 64 -16.14 -13.73 -14.01
C ASP A 64 -15.79 -13.63 -15.50
N THR A 65 -16.14 -12.55 -16.20
CA THR A 65 -15.79 -12.35 -17.61
C THR A 65 -14.30 -12.01 -17.83
N PHE A 66 -13.63 -11.39 -16.85
CA PHE A 66 -12.16 -11.22 -16.87
C PHE A 66 -11.39 -12.53 -16.64
N ARG A 67 -12.03 -13.58 -16.08
CA ARG A 67 -11.39 -14.90 -15.91
C ARG A 67 -11.29 -15.71 -17.19
N GLN A 68 -11.97 -15.32 -18.26
CA GLN A 68 -12.12 -16.15 -19.46
C GLN A 68 -11.60 -15.54 -20.77
N LYS A 69 -11.02 -14.34 -20.79
CA LYS A 69 -10.26 -13.93 -21.98
C LYS A 69 -8.96 -14.74 -22.00
N PRO A 70 -8.74 -15.61 -23.02
CA PRO A 70 -7.48 -16.31 -23.12
C PRO A 70 -6.36 -15.27 -23.21
N PHE A 71 -5.28 -15.48 -22.46
CA PHE A 71 -4.06 -14.71 -22.68
C PHE A 71 -3.71 -14.75 -24.17
N GLN A 72 -3.20 -13.65 -24.72
CA GLN A 72 -2.80 -13.61 -26.12
C GLN A 72 -1.66 -14.62 -26.34
N ASN A 73 -1.90 -15.75 -27.00
CA ASN A 73 -0.89 -16.82 -27.15
C ASN A 73 0.29 -16.47 -28.09
N LYS A 74 0.31 -15.27 -28.68
CA LYS A 74 1.41 -14.84 -29.56
C LYS A 74 2.56 -14.27 -28.74
N SER A 75 3.79 -14.55 -29.17
CA SER A 75 4.95 -13.81 -28.69
C SER A 75 4.84 -12.35 -29.09
N VAL A 76 5.10 -11.44 -28.14
CA VAL A 76 5.01 -10.00 -28.35
C VAL A 76 6.24 -9.30 -27.81
N SER A 77 6.61 -8.17 -28.42
CA SER A 77 7.71 -7.31 -27.97
C SER A 77 7.35 -5.85 -28.22
N PHE A 78 7.51 -5.00 -27.19
CA PHE A 78 7.18 -3.57 -27.24
C PHE A 78 8.30 -2.77 -26.58
N SER A 79 8.71 -1.65 -27.19
CA SER A 79 9.75 -0.78 -26.67
C SER A 79 9.25 0.63 -26.43
N PHE A 80 9.75 1.28 -25.39
CA PHE A 80 9.42 2.66 -25.01
C PHE A 80 10.71 3.47 -24.83
N PRO A 81 10.79 4.70 -25.38
CA PRO A 81 11.98 5.53 -25.23
C PRO A 81 12.16 5.93 -23.76
N VAL A 82 13.40 5.96 -23.29
CA VAL A 82 13.71 6.50 -21.96
C VAL A 82 13.77 8.02 -22.06
N ALA A 83 12.64 8.68 -21.74
CA ALA A 83 12.46 10.12 -21.89
C ALA A 83 13.39 10.96 -20.99
N ASN A 84 13.86 10.40 -19.87
CA ASN A 84 14.72 11.09 -18.93
C ASN A 84 15.93 10.23 -18.58
N LYS A 85 17.15 10.74 -18.82
CA LYS A 85 18.43 10.02 -18.64
C LYS A 85 18.79 9.77 -17.16
N MET A 86 17.84 9.99 -16.23
CA MET A 86 18.01 9.64 -14.83
C MET A 86 18.10 8.12 -14.68
N ALA A 87 18.94 7.66 -13.75
CA ALA A 87 19.12 6.25 -13.48
C ALA A 87 17.77 5.61 -13.12
N MET A 88 17.28 4.71 -13.97
CA MET A 88 16.12 3.91 -13.65
C MET A 88 16.49 2.93 -12.54
N ASP A 89 15.74 2.97 -11.45
CA ASP A 89 15.99 2.14 -10.28
C ASP A 89 15.06 0.92 -10.29
N PHE A 90 15.64 -0.24 -10.62
CA PHE A 90 14.97 -1.54 -10.62
C PHE A 90 15.30 -2.37 -9.38
N SER A 91 15.92 -1.75 -8.37
CA SER A 91 16.23 -2.44 -7.13
C SER A 91 14.95 -2.92 -6.45
N GLU A 92 15.04 -4.06 -5.77
CA GLU A 92 13.97 -4.50 -4.90
C GLU A 92 13.73 -3.44 -3.81
N LYS A 93 12.46 -3.05 -3.64
CA LYS A 93 12.07 -2.02 -2.67
C LYS A 93 11.66 -2.66 -1.36
N GLN A 94 12.04 -1.99 -0.26
CA GLN A 94 11.48 -2.29 1.05
C GLN A 94 10.03 -1.83 1.08
N ALA A 95 9.19 -2.56 1.82
CA ALA A 95 7.85 -2.12 2.14
C ALA A 95 7.88 -1.53 3.55
N HIS A 96 7.42 -0.29 3.70
CA HIS A 96 7.39 0.42 4.97
C HIS A 96 6.01 1.02 5.17
N SER A 97 5.53 0.97 6.42
CA SER A 97 4.30 1.64 6.84
C SER A 97 4.54 2.30 8.19
N GLN A 98 3.93 3.46 8.36
CA GLN A 98 3.90 4.23 9.60
C GLN A 98 2.44 4.49 9.95
N SER A 99 2.08 4.27 11.21
CA SER A 99 0.69 4.38 11.64
C SER A 99 0.52 5.11 12.97
N ARG A 100 -0.47 6.02 12.98
CA ARG A 100 -0.99 6.72 14.16
C ARG A 100 -2.43 6.29 14.47
N GLN A 101 -2.83 5.11 14.00
CA GLN A 101 -4.18 4.61 14.12
C GLN A 101 -4.25 3.38 15.02
N TYR A 102 -5.41 3.13 15.59
CA TYR A 102 -5.76 1.85 16.19
C TYR A 102 -7.22 1.54 15.92
N ARG A 103 -7.61 0.30 16.22
CA ARG A 103 -8.99 -0.14 16.11
C ARG A 103 -9.37 -1.10 17.21
N MET A 104 -10.66 -1.23 17.44
CA MET A 104 -11.22 -2.25 18.32
C MET A 104 -12.57 -2.71 17.81
N GLU A 105 -12.83 -3.99 17.97
CA GLU A 105 -14.17 -4.53 17.81
C GLU A 105 -14.88 -4.51 19.16
N VAL A 106 -16.11 -4.02 19.15
CA VAL A 106 -16.92 -3.85 20.37
C VAL A 106 -18.35 -4.28 20.11
N THR A 107 -19.06 -4.65 21.17
CA THR A 107 -20.49 -4.96 21.09
C THR A 107 -21.37 -3.76 21.40
N GLY A 108 -22.66 -3.83 21.06
CA GLY A 108 -23.65 -2.82 21.43
C GLY A 108 -23.74 -2.66 22.95
N LYS A 109 -23.65 -3.77 23.70
CA LYS A 109 -23.56 -3.74 25.17
C LYS A 109 -22.35 -2.92 25.64
N GLN A 110 -21.17 -3.17 25.09
CA GLN A 110 -19.94 -2.45 25.45
C GLN A 110 -20.04 -0.96 25.11
N LEU A 111 -20.60 -0.61 23.94
CA LEU A 111 -20.80 0.79 23.56
C LEU A 111 -21.80 1.52 24.46
N ARG A 112 -22.88 0.87 24.92
CA ARG A 112 -23.82 1.50 25.88
C ARG A 112 -23.18 1.68 27.26
N GLN A 113 -22.44 0.67 27.74
CA GLN A 113 -21.71 0.74 29.01
C GLN A 113 -20.55 1.74 28.97
N GLY A 114 -19.95 1.90 27.79
CA GLY A 114 -18.90 2.83 27.47
C GLY A 114 -17.56 2.16 27.27
N ILE A 115 -16.94 2.45 26.14
CA ILE A 115 -15.63 1.93 25.75
C ILE A 115 -14.54 2.97 26.01
N LYS A 116 -13.34 2.51 26.32
CA LYS A 116 -12.19 3.41 26.50
C LYS A 116 -11.58 3.76 25.15
N LEU A 117 -11.37 5.04 24.88
CA LEU A 117 -10.56 5.54 23.77
C LEU A 117 -9.38 6.30 24.37
N ASN A 118 -8.17 5.81 24.16
CA ASN A 118 -6.96 6.46 24.68
C ASN A 118 -6.26 7.14 23.51
N THR A 119 -6.13 8.47 23.59
CA THR A 119 -5.43 9.28 22.60
C THR A 119 -4.21 9.97 23.21
N THR A 120 -3.16 10.13 22.41
CA THR A 120 -1.93 10.84 22.74
C THR A 120 -1.85 12.23 22.09
N ALA A 121 -2.80 12.58 21.23
CA ALA A 121 -2.96 13.91 20.65
C ALA A 121 -4.44 14.36 20.62
N PRO A 122 -4.70 15.67 20.64
CA PRO A 122 -6.04 16.22 20.45
C PRO A 122 -6.50 16.04 19.00
N GLY A 123 -7.80 16.17 18.76
CA GLY A 123 -8.33 16.18 17.40
C GLY A 123 -8.46 14.81 16.75
N ALA A 124 -8.54 13.72 17.54
CA ALA A 124 -8.63 12.37 17.01
C ALA A 124 -9.89 12.16 16.14
N LEU A 125 -9.70 11.54 14.98
CA LEU A 125 -10.77 11.15 14.07
C LEU A 125 -11.23 9.74 14.42
N VAL A 126 -12.54 9.57 14.65
CA VAL A 126 -13.14 8.30 15.04
C VAL A 126 -14.17 7.90 13.99
N ARG A 127 -14.09 6.64 13.55
CA ARG A 127 -15.07 6.02 12.65
C ARG A 127 -15.66 4.79 13.31
N ILE A 128 -16.98 4.69 13.30
CA ILE A 128 -17.71 3.53 13.83
C ILE A 128 -18.46 2.89 12.68
N SER A 129 -18.19 1.61 12.42
CA SER A 129 -18.88 0.83 11.40
C SER A 129 -19.60 -0.34 12.04
N GLY A 130 -20.92 -0.43 11.84
CA GLY A 130 -21.68 -1.64 12.18
C GLY A 130 -21.28 -2.80 11.29
N PHE A 131 -21.13 -4.01 11.84
CA PHE A 131 -20.92 -5.22 11.02
C PHE A 131 -22.16 -5.57 10.20
N ASN A 132 -23.34 -5.19 10.72
CA ASN A 132 -24.60 -5.22 9.98
C ASN A 132 -24.89 -3.81 9.43
N ASN A 133 -25.20 -3.74 8.14
CA ASN A 133 -25.36 -2.50 7.37
C ASN A 133 -26.46 -1.56 7.88
N ASN A 134 -27.38 -2.06 8.72
CA ASN A 134 -28.51 -1.30 9.26
C ASN A 134 -28.26 -0.76 10.68
N ASN A 135 -27.14 -1.12 11.31
CA ASN A 135 -26.88 -0.79 12.70
C ASN A 135 -25.86 0.36 12.78
N ALA A 136 -26.19 1.52 12.20
CA ALA A 136 -25.36 2.72 12.35
C ALA A 136 -25.41 3.23 13.79
N ILE A 137 -24.30 3.78 14.32
CA ILE A 137 -24.33 4.59 15.55
C ILE A 137 -24.21 6.04 15.15
N GLU A 138 -25.29 6.80 15.29
CA GLU A 138 -25.26 8.18 14.87
C GLU A 138 -24.49 9.07 15.86
N PRO A 139 -23.56 9.93 15.40
CA PRO A 139 -22.69 10.70 16.29
C PRO A 139 -23.43 11.60 17.29
N GLN A 140 -24.62 12.10 16.93
CA GLN A 140 -25.48 12.89 17.82
C GLN A 140 -26.06 12.08 18.99
N ASN A 141 -26.00 10.75 18.94
CA ASN A 141 -26.42 9.88 20.04
C ASN A 141 -25.24 9.47 20.94
N LEU A 142 -24.03 9.92 20.62
CA LEU A 142 -22.84 9.62 21.40
C LEU A 142 -22.63 10.63 22.54
N SER A 143 -21.98 10.15 23.59
CA SER A 143 -21.43 10.96 24.66
C SER A 143 -19.99 10.56 24.92
N LEU A 144 -19.18 11.55 25.28
CA LEU A 144 -17.78 11.39 25.63
C LEU A 144 -17.59 11.85 27.07
N VAL A 145 -16.93 11.03 27.90
CA VAL A 145 -16.56 11.40 29.28
C VAL A 145 -15.05 11.50 29.37
N VAL A 146 -14.55 12.60 29.94
CA VAL A 146 -13.14 12.86 30.24
C VAL A 146 -13.04 13.53 31.60
N SER A 147 -12.17 13.04 32.48
CA SER A 147 -11.94 13.65 33.82
C SER A 147 -13.24 14.06 34.54
N ASP A 148 -14.21 13.14 34.59
CA ASP A 148 -15.57 13.31 35.15
C ASP A 148 -16.50 14.32 34.46
N GLN A 149 -16.02 15.05 33.45
CA GLN A 149 -16.84 15.89 32.59
C GLN A 149 -17.50 15.05 31.49
N LYS A 150 -18.83 15.15 31.37
CA LYS A 150 -19.62 14.47 30.33
C LYS A 150 -20.07 15.46 29.25
N PHE A 151 -19.66 15.19 28.03
CA PHE A 151 -20.15 15.83 26.81
C PHE A 151 -21.19 14.91 26.17
N ALA A 152 -22.45 15.33 26.11
CA ALA A 152 -23.54 14.52 25.61
C ALA A 152 -24.04 15.03 24.26
N LYS A 153 -24.76 14.16 23.53
CA LYS A 153 -25.41 14.51 22.26
C LYS A 153 -24.43 15.06 21.20
N GLY A 154 -23.21 14.52 21.17
CA GLY A 154 -22.18 14.91 20.22
C GLY A 154 -21.49 16.26 20.48
N THR A 155 -21.72 16.94 21.61
CA THR A 155 -21.14 18.27 21.88
C THR A 155 -19.61 18.29 22.04
N ALA A 156 -18.98 17.12 22.21
CA ALA A 156 -17.52 16.98 22.26
C ALA A 156 -16.87 16.93 20.87
N PHE A 157 -17.60 17.10 19.78
CA PHE A 157 -17.10 16.81 18.43
C PHE A 157 -17.21 18.03 17.51
N ASP A 158 -16.11 18.37 16.83
CA ASP A 158 -16.06 19.51 15.90
C ASP A 158 -16.73 19.20 14.55
N THR A 159 -16.79 17.93 14.19
CA THR A 159 -17.33 17.49 12.90
C THR A 159 -18.06 16.18 13.08
N LEU A 160 -19.27 16.09 12.53
CA LEU A 160 -20.11 14.90 12.55
C LEU A 160 -20.43 14.51 11.11
N VAL A 161 -20.26 13.24 10.78
CA VAL A 161 -20.68 12.68 9.52
C VAL A 161 -21.59 11.49 9.82
N ASP A 162 -22.88 11.70 9.56
CA ASP A 162 -23.92 10.69 9.74
C ASP A 162 -23.80 9.58 8.67
N SER A 163 -24.49 8.46 8.89
CA SER A 163 -24.39 7.31 8.00
C SER A 163 -24.87 7.56 6.57
N ARG A 164 -25.82 8.49 6.41
CA ARG A 164 -26.36 8.89 5.10
C ARG A 164 -25.36 9.75 4.34
N MET A 165 -24.71 10.70 5.01
CA MET A 165 -23.64 11.52 4.45
C MET A 165 -22.46 10.65 4.04
N MET A 166 -22.02 9.72 4.89
CA MET A 166 -20.95 8.77 4.57
C MET A 166 -21.24 7.98 3.30
N THR A 167 -22.46 7.43 3.17
CA THR A 167 -22.86 6.65 1.98
C THR A 167 -22.89 7.51 0.71
N LYS A 168 -23.34 8.78 0.81
CA LYS A 168 -23.40 9.72 -0.32
C LYS A 168 -22.04 10.16 -0.85
N THR A 169 -20.96 10.01 -0.07
CA THR A 169 -19.62 10.41 -0.52
C THR A 169 -19.10 9.59 -1.71
N GLY A 170 -19.66 8.40 -1.95
CA GLY A 170 -19.24 7.52 -3.04
C GLY A 170 -17.89 6.82 -2.81
N VAL A 171 -17.25 7.01 -1.65
CA VAL A 171 -15.92 6.47 -1.31
C VAL A 171 -15.99 5.00 -0.85
N GLY A 172 -17.05 4.26 -1.20
CA GLY A 172 -17.17 2.82 -0.90
C GLY A 172 -17.25 2.47 0.59
N PHE A 173 -17.63 3.41 1.47
CA PHE A 173 -17.86 3.08 2.88
C PHE A 173 -19.03 2.10 3.02
N GLN A 174 -18.87 1.12 3.90
CA GLN A 174 -19.94 0.22 4.27
C GLN A 174 -21.12 1.02 4.84
N ARG A 175 -22.36 0.67 4.43
CA ARG A 175 -23.57 1.20 5.06
C ARG A 175 -23.53 0.99 6.58
N GLY A 176 -24.06 1.93 7.34
CA GLY A 176 -23.96 1.90 8.80
C GLY A 176 -22.61 2.38 9.36
N THR A 177 -21.79 3.04 8.54
CA THR A 177 -20.57 3.72 8.98
C THR A 177 -20.85 5.18 9.29
N THR A 178 -20.38 5.65 10.44
CA THR A 178 -20.42 7.06 10.85
C THR A 178 -19.02 7.52 11.25
N GLY A 179 -18.81 8.84 11.29
CA GLY A 179 -17.53 9.41 11.67
C GLY A 179 -17.67 10.72 12.42
N PHE A 180 -16.69 11.02 13.28
CA PHE A 180 -16.59 12.29 13.97
C PHE A 180 -15.15 12.65 14.32
N LYS A 181 -14.89 13.94 14.51
CA LYS A 181 -13.62 14.46 15.05
C LYS A 181 -13.83 14.88 16.50
N ILE A 182 -13.08 14.32 17.44
CA ILE A 182 -13.07 14.81 18.84
C ILE A 182 -12.52 16.24 18.83
N SER A 183 -13.23 17.16 19.49
CA SER A 183 -12.85 18.56 19.54
C SER A 183 -11.47 18.74 20.14
N GLU A 184 -10.66 19.61 19.55
CA GLU A 184 -9.33 19.91 20.08
C GLU A 184 -9.41 20.54 21.49
N GLN A 185 -10.52 21.22 21.80
CA GLN A 185 -10.78 21.81 23.12
C GLN A 185 -11.00 20.77 24.22
N VAL A 186 -11.45 19.56 23.85
CA VAL A 186 -11.61 18.43 24.78
C VAL A 186 -10.25 17.81 25.13
N GLY A 187 -9.21 18.11 24.36
CA GLY A 187 -7.83 17.69 24.62
C GLY A 187 -7.54 16.25 24.20
N LYS A 188 -6.70 15.57 24.98
CA LYS A 188 -6.20 14.20 24.73
C LYS A 188 -6.22 13.36 26.01
N GLY A 189 -6.13 12.04 25.87
CA GLY A 189 -5.97 11.11 26.99
C GLY A 189 -7.02 10.01 26.97
N ALA A 190 -7.42 9.56 28.16
CA ALA A 190 -8.39 8.48 28.32
C ALA A 190 -9.82 9.03 28.29
N PHE A 191 -10.53 8.74 27.21
CA PHE A 191 -11.94 9.03 27.04
C PHE A 191 -12.79 7.79 27.28
N LYS A 192 -14.02 7.99 27.76
CA LYS A 192 -15.07 6.97 27.72
C LYS A 192 -16.12 7.37 26.69
N LEU A 193 -16.20 6.64 25.59
CA LEU A 193 -17.21 6.84 24.55
C LEU A 193 -18.42 5.94 24.82
N GLN A 194 -19.62 6.53 24.85
CA GLN A 194 -20.88 5.87 25.13
C GLN A 194 -21.94 6.22 24.08
N THR A 195 -22.80 5.28 23.73
CA THR A 195 -24.01 5.57 22.94
C THR A 195 -25.26 5.60 23.81
N GLN A 196 -26.15 6.56 23.56
CA GLN A 196 -27.51 6.61 24.09
C GLN A 196 -28.53 6.04 23.09
N GLN A 197 -28.11 5.71 21.88
CA GLN A 197 -28.95 5.03 20.90
C GLN A 197 -29.31 3.64 21.42
N GLN A 198 -30.57 3.24 21.27
CA GLN A 198 -30.98 1.87 21.51
C GLN A 198 -30.31 0.97 20.47
N VAL A 199 -29.52 0.02 20.95
CA VAL A 199 -28.80 -0.98 20.16
C VAL A 199 -28.90 -2.33 20.86
N ALA A 200 -28.90 -3.43 20.13
CA ALA A 200 -28.95 -4.75 20.74
C ALA A 200 -27.59 -5.11 21.36
N ASP A 201 -27.60 -5.90 22.43
CA ASP A 201 -26.37 -6.27 23.15
C ASP A 201 -25.36 -6.99 22.27
N GLY A 202 -25.86 -7.83 21.35
CA GLY A 202 -25.07 -8.65 20.44
C GLY A 202 -24.65 -7.93 19.16
N ASP A 203 -25.10 -6.69 18.91
CA ASP A 203 -24.67 -5.94 17.75
C ASP A 203 -23.16 -5.72 17.79
N ARG A 204 -22.47 -5.83 16.66
CA ARG A 204 -21.01 -5.69 16.56
C ARG A 204 -20.61 -4.47 15.77
N TYR A 205 -19.58 -3.80 16.26
CA TYR A 205 -19.06 -2.56 15.69
C TYR A 205 -17.55 -2.60 15.61
N LEU A 206 -17.01 -2.01 14.55
CA LEU A 206 -15.59 -1.70 14.42
C LEU A 206 -15.40 -0.21 14.68
N VAL A 207 -14.67 0.12 15.75
CA VAL A 207 -14.26 1.49 16.07
C VAL A 207 -12.83 1.67 15.60
N ASN A 208 -12.60 2.58 14.66
CA ASN A 208 -11.28 2.99 14.20
C ASN A 208 -10.99 4.39 14.74
N VAL A 209 -9.78 4.60 15.25
CA VAL A 209 -9.33 5.88 15.76
C VAL A 209 -8.04 6.25 15.06
N PHE A 210 -7.97 7.44 14.51
CA PHE A 210 -6.81 7.99 13.83
C PHE A 210 -6.39 9.31 14.47
N GLU A 211 -5.14 9.39 14.91
CA GLU A 211 -4.60 10.56 15.61
C GLU A 211 -3.61 11.30 14.70
N LYS A 212 -4.13 12.18 13.83
CA LYS A 212 -3.33 12.88 12.81
C LYS A 212 -2.08 13.57 13.40
N ASN A 213 -2.25 14.19 14.56
CA ASN A 213 -1.26 15.02 15.25
C ASN A 213 -0.49 14.27 16.35
N SER A 214 -0.56 12.94 16.41
CA SER A 214 0.12 12.14 17.42
C SER A 214 1.58 11.87 17.06
N ASP A 215 2.51 12.17 17.96
CA ASP A 215 3.91 11.74 17.85
C ASP A 215 4.10 10.23 18.11
N LEU A 216 3.07 9.55 18.63
CA LEU A 216 3.07 8.11 18.82
C LEU A 216 2.81 7.38 17.50
N GLU A 217 3.80 6.65 17.02
CA GLU A 217 3.81 6.00 15.72
C GLU A 217 4.27 4.56 15.80
N LEU A 218 3.54 3.66 15.15
CA LEU A 218 4.01 2.30 14.88
C LEU A 218 4.58 2.23 13.48
N HIS A 219 5.86 1.91 13.41
CA HIS A 219 6.61 1.68 12.17
C HIS A 219 6.70 0.18 11.92
N LEU A 220 6.41 -0.24 10.69
CA LEU A 220 6.49 -1.62 10.24
C LEU A 220 7.29 -1.65 8.93
N THR A 221 8.44 -2.31 8.93
CA THR A 221 9.34 -2.36 7.77
C THR A 221 9.67 -3.80 7.40
N ALA A 222 9.31 -4.21 6.20
CA ALA A 222 9.71 -5.46 5.60
C ALA A 222 10.96 -5.25 4.72
N ASN A 223 11.86 -6.24 4.72
CA ASN A 223 13.10 -6.16 3.93
C ASN A 223 12.85 -6.10 2.41
N LYS A 224 11.68 -6.54 1.94
CA LYS A 224 11.26 -6.57 0.53
C LYS A 224 9.74 -6.36 0.44
N SER A 225 9.25 -6.02 -0.76
CA SER A 225 7.82 -5.94 -1.08
C SER A 225 7.31 -7.08 -1.96
N ASN A 226 8.20 -7.94 -2.45
CA ASN A 226 7.88 -9.08 -3.30
C ASN A 226 8.59 -10.33 -2.77
N TYR A 227 7.85 -11.44 -2.66
CA TYR A 227 8.38 -12.68 -2.13
C TYR A 227 7.93 -13.87 -2.99
N LEU A 228 8.74 -14.93 -2.94
CA LEU A 228 8.43 -16.20 -3.57
C LEU A 228 8.32 -17.29 -2.51
N LYS A 229 7.57 -18.36 -2.81
CA LYS A 229 7.47 -19.54 -1.94
C LYS A 229 8.85 -20.06 -1.56
N GLY A 230 9.07 -20.24 -0.26
CA GLY A 230 10.35 -20.63 0.32
C GLY A 230 11.27 -19.47 0.71
N HIS A 231 10.96 -18.21 0.35
CA HIS A 231 11.64 -17.05 0.91
C HIS A 231 11.32 -16.89 2.39
N SER A 232 12.20 -16.16 3.10
CA SER A 232 11.96 -15.69 4.46
C SER A 232 11.75 -14.18 4.44
N MET A 233 10.64 -13.74 5.03
CA MET A 233 10.31 -12.33 5.21
C MET A 233 10.85 -11.87 6.57
N ASN A 234 11.70 -10.86 6.55
CA ASN A 234 12.25 -10.25 7.76
C ASN A 234 11.57 -8.90 7.98
N ILE A 235 10.93 -8.73 9.14
CA ILE A 235 10.20 -7.53 9.48
C ILE A 235 10.75 -6.92 10.75
N LYS A 236 10.85 -5.59 10.76
CA LYS A 236 11.13 -4.79 11.96
C LYS A 236 9.90 -3.96 12.30
N SER A 237 9.42 -4.13 13.52
CA SER A 237 8.43 -3.26 14.14
C SER A 237 9.11 -2.37 15.18
N ALA A 238 8.77 -1.08 15.18
CA ALA A 238 9.24 -0.13 16.18
C ALA A 238 8.12 0.84 16.51
N LEU A 239 7.95 1.11 17.80
CA LEU A 239 7.04 2.14 18.28
C LEU A 239 7.86 3.35 18.68
N TRP A 240 7.48 4.54 18.20
CA TRP A 240 8.15 5.80 18.47
C TRP A 240 7.18 6.76 19.13
N PHE A 241 7.65 7.56 20.07
CA PHE A 241 6.91 8.65 20.69
C PHE A 241 7.88 9.80 20.94
N ASP A 242 7.56 11.00 20.43
CA ASP A 242 8.40 12.19 20.57
C ASP A 242 9.88 11.91 20.19
N GLY A 243 10.08 11.27 19.03
CA GLY A 243 11.40 10.89 18.52
C GLY A 243 12.12 9.77 19.29
N LYS A 244 11.55 9.23 20.37
CA LYS A 244 12.15 8.16 21.19
C LYS A 244 11.49 6.82 20.92
N LYS A 245 12.30 5.77 20.82
CA LYS A 245 11.79 4.39 20.69
C LYS A 245 11.21 3.93 22.02
N LEU A 246 9.96 3.46 22.02
CA LEU A 246 9.31 2.89 23.18
C LEU A 246 9.39 1.35 23.19
N PRO A 247 9.44 0.72 24.37
CA PRO A 247 9.26 -0.71 24.49
C PRO A 247 7.80 -1.11 24.21
N PHE A 248 7.60 -2.34 23.75
CA PHE A 248 6.27 -2.91 23.62
C PHE A 248 5.79 -3.47 24.96
N ASN A 249 4.59 -3.08 25.40
CA ASN A 249 3.87 -3.79 26.45
C ASN A 249 3.19 -5.05 25.90
N ALA A 250 2.66 -4.96 24.67
CA ALA A 250 2.16 -6.10 23.92
C ALA A 250 2.44 -5.89 22.43
N LEU A 251 2.69 -7.00 21.72
CA LEU A 251 2.90 -7.00 20.27
C LEU A 251 2.28 -8.26 19.68
N GLN A 252 1.33 -8.08 18.79
CA GLN A 252 0.64 -9.17 18.10
C GLN A 252 0.73 -8.94 16.60
N SER A 253 0.99 -9.99 15.84
CA SER A 253 1.09 -9.89 14.38
C SER A 253 0.41 -11.06 13.72
N ARG A 254 -0.22 -10.78 12.57
CA ARG A 254 -0.89 -11.77 11.75
C ARG A 254 -0.65 -11.48 10.28
N LEU A 255 -0.38 -12.54 9.54
CA LEU A 255 -0.38 -12.53 8.10
C LEU A 255 -1.81 -12.81 7.62
N ILE A 256 -2.27 -12.04 6.64
CA ILE A 256 -3.62 -12.12 6.07
C ILE A 256 -3.47 -12.40 4.57
N SER A 257 -4.09 -13.48 4.09
CA SER A 257 -4.12 -13.81 2.67
C SER A 257 -5.06 -12.87 1.89
N PRO A 258 -4.95 -12.81 0.56
CA PRO A 258 -5.93 -12.13 -0.28
C PRO A 258 -7.37 -12.60 -0.09
N THR A 259 -7.57 -13.85 0.34
CA THR A 259 -8.89 -14.43 0.64
C THR A 259 -9.33 -14.22 2.09
N GLY A 260 -8.52 -13.54 2.91
CA GLY A 260 -8.84 -13.22 4.31
C GLY A 260 -8.45 -14.29 5.33
N GLU A 261 -7.80 -15.37 4.91
CA GLU A 261 -7.24 -16.38 5.82
C GLU A 261 -6.14 -15.75 6.68
N LYS A 262 -6.13 -16.06 7.98
CA LYS A 262 -5.23 -15.41 8.96
C LYS A 262 -4.26 -16.42 9.53
N PHE A 263 -2.99 -16.04 9.60
CA PHE A 263 -1.90 -16.86 10.13
C PHE A 263 -1.14 -16.08 11.20
N LYS A 264 -0.91 -16.71 12.35
CA LYS A 264 -0.18 -16.08 13.46
C LYS A 264 1.28 -15.86 13.09
N VAL A 265 1.81 -14.68 13.39
CA VAL A 265 3.23 -14.34 13.23
C VAL A 265 3.82 -14.05 14.60
N LEU A 266 4.91 -14.73 14.92
CA LEU A 266 5.62 -14.52 16.19
C LEU A 266 6.63 -13.39 16.04
N ALA A 267 6.56 -12.42 16.95
CA ALA A 267 7.54 -11.36 17.10
C ALA A 267 8.36 -11.60 18.37
N ASN A 268 9.65 -11.29 18.32
CA ASN A 268 10.46 -11.24 19.54
C ASN A 268 10.19 -9.93 20.32
N LYS A 269 10.71 -9.84 21.56
CA LYS A 269 10.55 -8.66 22.42
C LYS A 269 11.08 -7.35 21.80
N SER A 270 12.01 -7.43 20.85
CA SER A 270 12.59 -6.26 20.16
C SER A 270 11.76 -5.77 18.97
N GLY A 271 10.68 -6.48 18.63
CA GLY A 271 9.82 -6.18 17.48
C GLY A 271 10.29 -6.78 16.16
N GLN A 272 11.26 -7.70 16.18
CA GLN A 272 11.70 -8.39 14.97
C GLN A 272 10.86 -9.65 14.74
N MET A 273 10.50 -9.87 13.48
CA MET A 273 9.80 -11.07 13.02
C MET A 273 10.56 -11.68 11.85
N GLN A 274 10.64 -13.00 11.84
CA GLN A 274 11.13 -13.77 10.71
C GLN A 274 10.05 -14.78 10.33
N LEU A 275 9.56 -14.67 9.11
CA LEU A 275 8.43 -15.46 8.61
C LEU A 275 8.84 -16.26 7.38
N PRO A 276 9.03 -17.58 7.49
CA PRO A 276 9.17 -18.43 6.32
C PRO A 276 7.86 -18.43 5.53
N LEU A 277 7.91 -18.04 4.26
CA LEU A 277 6.75 -17.97 3.40
C LEU A 277 6.52 -19.30 2.69
N ASN A 278 5.89 -20.23 3.41
CA ASN A 278 5.55 -21.58 2.94
C ASN A 278 4.04 -21.87 3.00
N MET A 279 3.23 -20.87 3.35
CA MET A 279 1.80 -21.05 3.60
C MET A 279 1.04 -21.44 2.33
N ASN A 280 0.05 -22.31 2.49
CA ASN A 280 -0.89 -22.68 1.44
C ASN A 280 -2.21 -21.97 1.76
N ALA A 281 -2.56 -20.98 0.94
CA ALA A 281 -3.85 -20.31 0.96
C ALA A 281 -4.34 -20.15 -0.48
N SER A 282 -5.65 -19.97 -0.64
CA SER A 282 -6.23 -19.64 -1.93
C SER A 282 -5.59 -18.37 -2.51
N ARG A 283 -5.23 -18.43 -3.79
CA ARG A 283 -4.54 -17.32 -4.46
C ARG A 283 -5.45 -16.61 -5.42
N VAL A 284 -5.35 -15.29 -5.39
CA VAL A 284 -5.96 -14.41 -6.37
C VAL A 284 -4.80 -13.73 -7.12
N PRO A 285 -4.62 -13.95 -8.43
CA PRO A 285 -3.57 -13.31 -9.21
C PRO A 285 -3.50 -11.80 -8.99
N GLY A 286 -2.31 -11.28 -8.74
CA GLY A 286 -2.07 -9.85 -8.50
C GLY A 286 -2.54 -9.31 -7.14
N ALA A 287 -3.30 -10.08 -6.35
CA ALA A 287 -3.75 -9.64 -5.05
C ALA A 287 -2.62 -9.72 -4.01
N LEU A 288 -2.62 -8.78 -3.08
CA LEU A 288 -1.56 -8.62 -2.08
C LEU A 288 -1.91 -9.34 -0.77
N TRP A 289 -0.87 -9.88 -0.15
CA TRP A 289 -0.92 -10.32 1.24
C TRP A 289 -0.70 -9.12 2.16
N THR A 290 -1.23 -9.18 3.38
CA THR A 290 -1.04 -8.11 4.37
C THR A 290 -0.47 -8.69 5.66
N LEU A 291 0.67 -8.17 6.10
CA LEU A 291 1.10 -8.31 7.50
C LEU A 291 0.44 -7.19 8.29
N GLU A 292 -0.35 -7.55 9.29
CA GLU A 292 -0.96 -6.61 10.22
C GLU A 292 -0.36 -6.81 11.61
N THR A 293 0.11 -5.72 12.21
CA THR A 293 0.75 -5.71 13.53
C THR A 293 0.01 -4.73 14.43
N GLU A 294 -0.43 -5.23 15.59
CA GLU A 294 -1.02 -4.46 16.67
C GLU A 294 -0.02 -4.38 17.83
N ALA A 295 0.23 -3.17 18.32
CA ALA A 295 1.17 -2.89 19.39
C ALA A 295 0.48 -2.09 20.50
N GLU A 296 0.87 -2.37 21.74
CA GLU A 296 0.48 -1.60 22.92
C GLU A 296 1.73 -1.07 23.61
N ALA A 297 1.66 0.15 24.14
CA ALA A 297 2.72 0.77 24.92
C ALA A 297 2.14 1.66 26.01
N MET A 298 2.95 1.94 27.03
CA MET A 298 2.63 2.92 28.07
C MET A 298 3.12 4.30 27.65
N VAL A 299 2.21 5.28 27.60
CA VAL A 299 2.53 6.70 27.36
C VAL A 299 1.80 7.52 28.42
N ASP A 300 2.55 8.34 29.16
CA ASP A 300 2.00 9.21 30.22
C ASP A 300 1.07 8.46 31.21
N GLY A 301 1.43 7.22 31.58
CA GLY A 301 0.66 6.37 32.49
C GLY A 301 -0.58 5.70 31.86
N GLN A 302 -0.78 5.82 30.55
CA GLN A 302 -1.91 5.24 29.82
C GLN A 302 -1.45 4.18 28.82
N MET A 303 -2.15 3.04 28.79
CA MET A 303 -1.94 2.01 27.77
C MET A 303 -2.57 2.47 26.45
N VAL A 304 -1.74 2.67 25.43
CA VAL A 304 -2.15 3.17 24.12
C VAL A 304 -1.85 2.15 23.04
N LYS A 305 -2.72 2.09 22.04
CA LYS A 305 -2.66 1.08 20.96
C LYS A 305 -2.25 1.72 19.65
N ARG A 306 -1.55 0.96 18.81
CA ARG A 306 -1.30 1.28 17.40
C ARG A 306 -1.44 0.03 16.54
N ILE A 307 -1.92 0.19 15.31
CA ILE A 307 -2.01 -0.88 14.31
C ILE A 307 -1.37 -0.42 13.01
N ALA A 308 -0.44 -1.20 12.47
CA ALA A 308 0.22 -0.94 11.20
C ALA A 308 0.05 -2.13 10.25
N LYS A 309 0.08 -1.84 8.95
CA LYS A 309 -0.09 -2.85 7.90
C LYS A 309 0.98 -2.66 6.85
N VAL A 310 1.57 -3.77 6.40
CA VAL A 310 2.42 -3.79 5.22
C VAL A 310 1.86 -4.79 4.24
N ALA A 311 1.55 -4.31 3.03
CA ALA A 311 1.16 -5.16 1.92
C ALA A 311 2.39 -5.66 1.14
N PHE A 312 2.34 -6.89 0.66
CA PHE A 312 3.41 -7.47 -0.16
C PHE A 312 2.86 -8.50 -1.15
N SER A 313 3.60 -8.71 -2.24
CA SER A 313 3.28 -9.77 -3.20
C SER A 313 3.94 -11.09 -2.78
N PHE A 314 3.23 -12.20 -2.99
CA PHE A 314 3.72 -13.53 -2.68
C PHE A 314 3.27 -14.53 -3.75
N ALA A 315 4.23 -15.21 -4.40
CA ALA A 315 3.96 -16.09 -5.54
C ALA A 315 4.82 -17.37 -5.53
N ASP A 316 4.50 -18.34 -6.37
CA ASP A 316 5.41 -19.46 -6.62
C ASP A 316 6.55 -19.03 -7.55
N LYS A 317 7.74 -19.56 -7.29
CA LYS A 317 8.85 -19.50 -8.24
C LYS A 317 8.60 -20.47 -9.41
N THR A 318 7.89 -20.02 -10.43
CA THR A 318 7.49 -20.83 -11.60
C THR A 318 8.52 -20.86 -12.72
N ALA A 319 9.44 -19.91 -12.74
CA ALA A 319 10.57 -19.86 -13.66
C ALA A 319 11.74 -19.10 -13.03
N ASN A 320 12.90 -19.14 -13.68
CA ASN A 320 14.05 -18.29 -13.40
C ASN A 320 14.80 -17.92 -14.69
N LEU A 321 15.52 -16.81 -14.67
CA LEU A 321 16.45 -16.47 -15.72
C LEU A 321 17.62 -17.46 -15.69
N SER A 322 18.03 -17.96 -16.86
CA SER A 322 19.25 -18.75 -16.94
C SER A 322 20.48 -17.96 -16.46
N LYS A 323 21.56 -18.68 -16.13
CA LYS A 323 22.86 -18.08 -15.80
C LYS A 323 23.61 -17.58 -17.05
N MET A 324 23.16 -17.98 -18.24
CA MET A 324 23.69 -17.50 -19.51
C MET A 324 23.43 -16.00 -19.66
N GLN A 325 24.48 -15.23 -19.95
CA GLN A 325 24.34 -13.80 -20.23
C GLN A 325 23.66 -13.62 -21.58
N PRO A 326 22.59 -12.81 -21.67
CA PRO A 326 21.97 -12.51 -22.95
C PRO A 326 22.90 -11.64 -23.80
N LEU A 327 23.11 -12.05 -25.05
CA LEU A 327 23.81 -11.24 -26.05
C LEU A 327 22.79 -10.42 -26.85
N VAL A 328 23.13 -9.16 -27.10
CA VAL A 328 22.44 -8.34 -28.10
C VAL A 328 23.00 -8.73 -29.46
N THR A 329 22.15 -9.29 -30.31
CA THR A 329 22.51 -9.67 -31.67
C THR A 329 22.01 -8.63 -32.66
N VAL A 330 22.82 -8.39 -33.69
CA VAL A 330 22.48 -7.51 -34.81
C VAL A 330 22.26 -8.40 -36.03
N ARG A 331 21.08 -8.30 -36.66
CA ARG A 331 20.77 -9.01 -37.91
C ARG A 331 20.23 -8.00 -38.93
N GLY A 332 21.10 -7.57 -39.85
CA GLY A 332 20.84 -6.37 -40.64
C GLY A 332 20.70 -5.15 -39.72
N ASP A 333 19.64 -4.37 -39.90
CA ASP A 333 19.34 -3.22 -39.04
C ASP A 333 18.55 -3.58 -37.77
N ASN A 334 18.19 -4.86 -37.58
CA ASN A 334 17.37 -5.27 -36.43
C ASN A 334 18.25 -5.70 -35.26
N LEU A 335 18.07 -5.04 -34.12
CA LEU A 335 18.65 -5.46 -32.86
C LEU A 335 17.65 -6.32 -32.08
N SER A 336 18.15 -7.43 -31.56
CA SER A 336 17.35 -8.34 -30.73
C SER A 336 18.20 -9.00 -29.65
N THR A 337 17.55 -9.59 -28.66
CA THR A 337 18.21 -10.47 -27.71
C THR A 337 17.32 -11.65 -27.36
N ALA A 338 17.94 -12.82 -27.23
CA ALA A 338 17.29 -14.03 -26.75
C ALA A 338 17.53 -14.14 -25.24
N ILE A 339 16.45 -14.12 -24.45
CA ILE A 339 16.54 -14.26 -22.99
C ILE A 339 16.23 -15.71 -22.62
N PRO A 340 17.24 -16.51 -22.24
CA PRO A 340 17.04 -17.89 -21.80
C PRO A 340 16.38 -17.95 -20.43
N VAL A 341 15.32 -18.75 -20.32
CA VAL A 341 14.49 -18.93 -19.11
C VAL A 341 14.36 -20.42 -18.79
N ASN A 342 14.58 -20.81 -17.54
CA ASN A 342 14.26 -22.15 -17.07
C ASN A 342 12.86 -22.14 -16.44
N VAL A 343 11.95 -22.90 -17.02
CA VAL A 343 10.53 -22.90 -16.67
C VAL A 343 10.19 -24.18 -15.90
N LYS A 344 9.53 -24.02 -14.75
CA LYS A 344 9.05 -25.14 -13.93
C LYS A 344 7.59 -25.45 -14.16
N ARG A 345 6.78 -24.46 -14.55
CA ARG A 345 5.33 -24.60 -14.77
C ARG A 345 4.94 -23.96 -16.09
N LEU A 346 4.01 -24.59 -16.83
CA LEU A 346 3.43 -24.00 -18.03
C LEU A 346 2.81 -22.61 -17.72
N GLY A 347 3.25 -21.59 -18.44
CA GLY A 347 2.80 -20.22 -18.17
C GLY A 347 3.12 -19.25 -19.30
N ARG A 348 2.59 -18.05 -19.16
CA ARG A 348 2.96 -16.91 -19.98
C ARG A 348 3.92 -16.03 -19.19
N TYR A 349 5.12 -15.88 -19.71
CA TYR A 349 6.21 -15.20 -19.04
C TYR A 349 6.56 -13.92 -19.76
N GLU A 350 6.84 -12.86 -19.00
CA GLU A 350 7.27 -11.58 -19.51
C GLU A 350 8.70 -11.31 -19.04
N VAL A 351 9.56 -10.89 -19.95
CA VAL A 351 10.84 -10.26 -19.64
C VAL A 351 10.75 -8.78 -19.90
N ARG A 352 11.21 -7.98 -18.94
CA ARG A 352 11.49 -6.55 -19.13
C ARG A 352 12.98 -6.34 -19.05
N GLY A 353 13.51 -5.44 -19.84
CA GLY A 353 14.91 -5.05 -19.77
C GLY A 353 15.15 -3.68 -20.37
N VAL A 354 16.31 -3.13 -20.07
CA VAL A 354 16.74 -1.82 -20.58
C VAL A 354 17.88 -2.03 -21.55
N LEU A 355 17.69 -1.58 -22.79
CA LEU A 355 18.78 -1.49 -23.75
C LEU A 355 19.62 -0.25 -23.46
N TYR A 356 20.93 -0.43 -23.40
CA TYR A 356 21.93 0.62 -23.32
C TYR A 356 22.73 0.68 -24.62
N GLY A 357 23.07 1.88 -25.05
CA GLY A 357 23.96 2.15 -26.18
C GLY A 357 25.11 3.07 -25.77
N THR A 358 26.15 3.10 -26.59
CA THR A 358 27.37 3.87 -26.32
C THR A 358 27.27 5.27 -26.92
N ASN A 359 27.51 6.30 -26.11
CA ASN A 359 27.54 7.69 -26.55
C ASN A 359 28.92 8.08 -27.14
N SER A 360 29.06 9.31 -27.63
CA SER A 360 30.31 9.83 -28.20
C SER A 360 31.50 9.85 -27.23
N TYR A 361 31.24 9.78 -25.91
CA TYR A 361 32.26 9.71 -24.86
C TYR A 361 32.60 8.27 -24.45
N GLY A 362 32.10 7.25 -25.18
CA GLY A 362 32.32 5.85 -24.84
C GLY A 362 31.53 5.35 -23.64
N LYS A 363 30.55 6.12 -23.13
CA LYS A 363 29.74 5.74 -21.96
C LYS A 363 28.44 5.08 -22.39
N LEU A 364 28.10 3.97 -21.72
CA LEU A 364 26.80 3.33 -21.84
C LEU A 364 25.71 4.19 -21.20
N VAL A 365 24.67 4.51 -21.98
CA VAL A 365 23.51 5.28 -21.54
C VAL A 365 22.21 4.55 -21.94
N PRO A 366 21.13 4.64 -21.14
CA PRO A 366 19.89 3.95 -21.42
C PRO A 366 19.23 4.52 -22.69
N VAL A 367 18.69 3.62 -23.52
CA VAL A 367 18.03 3.93 -24.79
C VAL A 367 16.52 3.77 -24.63
N MET A 368 16.10 2.55 -24.28
CA MET A 368 14.70 2.14 -24.26
C MET A 368 14.47 1.08 -23.19
N VAL A 369 13.24 1.04 -22.68
CA VAL A 369 12.72 -0.10 -21.91
C VAL A 369 11.97 -0.98 -22.89
N THR A 370 12.27 -2.27 -22.91
CA THR A 370 11.61 -3.24 -23.78
C THR A 370 10.98 -4.35 -22.96
N HIS A 371 9.74 -4.66 -23.31
CA HIS A 371 8.93 -5.72 -22.75
C HIS A 371 8.77 -6.80 -23.81
N ALA A 372 9.01 -8.05 -23.46
CA ALA A 372 8.76 -9.18 -24.34
C ALA A 372 8.04 -10.28 -23.57
N ALA A 373 7.05 -10.94 -24.18
CA ALA A 373 6.31 -12.01 -23.52
C ALA A 373 6.04 -13.18 -24.47
N SER A 374 6.12 -14.39 -23.92
CA SER A 374 5.87 -15.64 -24.64
C SER A 374 5.27 -16.69 -23.71
N ASP A 375 4.51 -17.62 -24.29
CA ASP A 375 4.08 -18.83 -23.59
C ASP A 375 5.21 -19.84 -23.60
N LEU A 376 5.53 -20.40 -22.44
CA LEU A 376 6.61 -21.37 -22.29
C LEU A 376 6.12 -22.62 -21.53
N THR A 377 6.53 -23.79 -22.03
CA THR A 377 6.35 -25.08 -21.38
C THR A 377 7.47 -25.35 -20.36
N PRO A 378 7.29 -26.30 -19.41
CA PRO A 378 8.36 -26.70 -18.51
C PRO A 378 9.63 -27.15 -19.25
N GLY A 379 10.80 -26.74 -18.77
CA GLY A 379 12.10 -26.97 -19.42
C GLY A 379 12.83 -25.67 -19.75
N MET A 380 13.79 -25.75 -20.67
CA MET A 380 14.48 -24.57 -21.19
C MET A 380 13.61 -23.89 -22.25
N GLY A 381 13.40 -22.59 -22.09
CA GLY A 381 12.70 -21.74 -23.05
C GLY A 381 13.49 -20.47 -23.35
N VAL A 382 13.04 -19.73 -24.36
CA VAL A 382 13.63 -18.45 -24.77
C VAL A 382 12.53 -17.43 -24.99
N ILE A 383 12.72 -16.23 -24.47
CA ILE A 383 11.89 -15.06 -24.79
C ILE A 383 12.71 -14.15 -25.68
N ASN A 384 12.25 -13.97 -26.93
CA ASN A 384 12.91 -13.09 -27.89
C ASN A 384 12.43 -11.65 -27.68
N MET A 385 13.38 -10.78 -27.35
CA MET A 385 13.15 -9.36 -27.18
C MET A 385 13.64 -8.61 -28.42
N GLN A 386 12.73 -7.90 -29.08
CA GLN A 386 13.00 -7.09 -30.27
C GLN A 386 13.03 -5.62 -29.88
N PHE A 387 14.11 -4.94 -30.22
CA PHE A 387 14.30 -3.53 -29.92
C PHE A 387 13.76 -2.66 -31.07
N ASP A 388 13.11 -1.55 -30.72
CA ASP A 388 12.51 -0.67 -31.73
C ASP A 388 13.58 0.18 -32.43
N GLN A 389 13.75 -0.05 -33.73
CA GLN A 389 14.79 0.60 -34.51
C GLN A 389 14.57 2.10 -34.67
N LYS A 390 13.32 2.58 -34.69
CA LYS A 390 13.02 4.01 -34.79
C LYS A 390 13.45 4.73 -33.51
N ILE A 391 13.17 4.13 -32.34
CA ILE A 391 13.65 4.65 -31.06
C ILE A 391 15.17 4.68 -31.04
N LEU A 392 15.83 3.58 -31.43
CA LEU A 392 17.29 3.50 -31.42
C LEU A 392 17.93 4.58 -32.32
N SER A 393 17.44 4.70 -33.55
CA SER A 393 17.98 5.62 -34.56
C SER A 393 17.84 7.09 -34.14
N ALA A 394 16.76 7.43 -33.43
CA ALA A 394 16.53 8.76 -32.91
C ALA A 394 17.55 9.19 -31.83
N THR A 395 18.25 8.25 -31.19
CA THR A 395 19.22 8.57 -30.12
C THR A 395 20.63 8.88 -30.60
N GLY A 396 21.01 8.44 -31.81
CA GLY A 396 22.39 8.53 -32.33
C GLY A 396 23.43 7.67 -31.58
N LEU A 397 22.99 6.80 -30.66
CA LEU A 397 23.86 5.92 -29.88
C LEU A 397 24.34 4.74 -30.72
N LYS A 398 25.56 4.28 -30.46
CA LYS A 398 26.22 3.23 -31.25
C LYS A 398 26.54 2.00 -30.39
N ALA A 399 26.94 0.93 -31.07
CA ALA A 399 27.53 -0.24 -30.42
C ALA A 399 28.81 0.14 -29.63
N PRO A 400 29.21 -0.64 -28.60
CA PRO A 400 28.54 -1.85 -28.12
C PRO A 400 27.19 -1.55 -27.45
N PHE A 401 26.24 -2.43 -27.69
CA PHE A 401 24.93 -2.42 -27.03
C PHE A 401 24.93 -3.45 -25.90
N ALA A 402 24.23 -3.14 -24.82
CA ALA A 402 24.09 -4.04 -23.69
C ALA A 402 22.66 -4.00 -23.15
N ILE A 403 22.14 -5.15 -22.73
CA ILE A 403 20.90 -5.21 -21.96
C ILE A 403 21.21 -5.31 -20.47
N ARG A 404 20.50 -4.53 -19.65
CA ARG A 404 20.62 -4.53 -18.18
C ARG A 404 19.25 -4.44 -17.53
N ASN A 405 19.20 -4.58 -16.20
CA ASN A 405 18.00 -4.44 -15.40
C ASN A 405 16.88 -5.41 -15.85
N ILE A 406 17.24 -6.68 -15.98
CA ILE A 406 16.36 -7.70 -16.55
C ILE A 406 15.43 -8.21 -15.47
N GLN A 407 14.13 -8.12 -15.70
CA GLN A 407 13.09 -8.66 -14.83
C GLN A 407 12.34 -9.78 -15.53
N LEU A 408 12.13 -10.90 -14.83
CA LEU A 408 11.27 -11.99 -15.27
C LEU A 408 9.98 -11.99 -14.46
N ARG A 409 8.82 -12.06 -15.13
CA ARG A 409 7.50 -12.05 -14.52
C ARG A 409 6.64 -13.20 -15.03
N ASP A 410 5.74 -13.68 -14.18
CA ASP A 410 4.69 -14.65 -14.53
C ASP A 410 3.35 -13.93 -14.62
N GLN A 411 2.78 -13.83 -15.83
CA GLN A 411 1.53 -13.11 -16.07
C GLN A 411 0.31 -13.83 -15.48
N LYS A 412 0.37 -15.15 -15.24
CA LYS A 412 -0.73 -15.88 -14.59
C LYS A 412 -0.84 -15.55 -13.11
N GLN A 413 0.29 -15.25 -12.46
CA GLN A 413 0.35 -14.86 -11.06
C GLN A 413 0.38 -13.33 -10.87
N MET A 414 0.65 -12.58 -11.94
CA MET A 414 0.96 -11.14 -11.93
C MET A 414 2.15 -10.81 -11.01
N ALA A 415 3.16 -11.68 -10.98
CA ALA A 415 4.25 -11.63 -10.00
C ALA A 415 5.63 -11.46 -10.65
N LEU A 416 6.51 -10.74 -9.96
CA LEU A 416 7.94 -10.69 -10.27
C LEU A 416 8.62 -11.96 -9.75
N LEU A 417 9.32 -12.69 -10.62
CA LEU A 417 10.02 -13.92 -10.27
C LEU A 417 11.52 -13.69 -10.03
N GLU A 418 12.12 -12.77 -10.77
CA GLU A 418 13.55 -12.50 -10.69
C GLU A 418 13.86 -11.12 -11.25
N ALA A 419 14.86 -10.45 -10.70
CA ALA A 419 15.43 -9.21 -11.22
C ALA A 419 16.96 -9.29 -11.14
N LYS A 420 17.66 -8.88 -12.20
CA LYS A 420 19.13 -8.88 -12.32
C LYS A 420 19.66 -7.56 -12.86
#